data_AF-A0A3M2BYD9-F1
#
_entry.id   AF-A0A3M2BYD9-F1
#
_cell.length_a   1.000
_cell.length_b   1.000
_cell.length_c   1.000
_cell.angle_alpha   90.00
_cell.angle_beta   90.00
_cell.angle_gamma   90.00
#
_symmetry.space_group_name_H-M   'P 1'
#
loop_
_entity.id
_entity.type
_entity.pdbx_description
1 polymer ?
#
loop_
_entity_poly.entity_id
_entity_poly.type
_entity_poly.pdbx_seq_one_letter_code
_entity_poly.pdbx_strand_id
1 'polypeptide(L)'
;MTPRDRIRVLVDRPVRADGSYVLYWMIGARRLGWNFALDRAVELSRTARLPLLIFEPLRVDYPWASERTHAFVLDGMAEHAAHLEGGPVGYLPYVEPSPGAGRGLLEALAAPAAAVVTDEALTSFLPRAVEAAARRLDTRLEAVDGNGLLPLWALAEAPGTAHAFRRRLHRLLPERFGERPQPDPFRGPPLTPFPGLPSDLRTRWPSASAGLLRRDPDALGGLPIDHEVPPASERGGSAAGRARLRAFVVEQLPHYAAQRNDPDADCVSRLSPYLHFGHVSAHEVFAAVADAEGWTPLRVSGPPDGRRRGWWGMSESAEAFLDQLVTWRELGHLFAARVEAYRRWESLPAWARATLEAHAADPRPWCYDIDAFEGARTHDPLWNAAQRQLVREGRIHNYLRMLWGKKILEWSAHPREALATMIALNDRWALDGRDPNSYAGIFWVFGRFDRGWPERAVFGRVRSMSSERTARKVALREYLARYGPASPQA
;
A
#
# COMPACT_ATOMS: atom_id res chain seq x y z
N MET A 1 1.32 -24.65 5.36
CA MET A 1 1.71 -24.03 6.64
C MET A 1 2.36 -22.69 6.36
N THR A 2 2.08 -21.69 7.17
CA THR A 2 2.69 -20.36 7.02
C THR A 2 4.17 -20.39 7.41
N PRO A 3 5.10 -19.81 6.61
CA PRO A 3 6.52 -19.76 6.95
C PRO A 3 6.77 -19.08 8.31
N ARG A 4 7.59 -19.70 9.17
CA ARG A 4 7.80 -19.24 10.55
C ARG A 4 8.45 -17.85 10.63
N ASP A 5 9.33 -17.53 9.71
CA ASP A 5 10.01 -16.23 9.63
C ASP A 5 9.12 -15.08 9.14
N ARG A 6 7.88 -15.38 8.75
CA ARG A 6 6.83 -14.38 8.52
C ARG A 6 5.96 -14.13 9.74
N ILE A 7 6.08 -14.94 10.80
CA ILE A 7 5.26 -14.84 12.01
C ILE A 7 6.04 -14.12 13.09
N ARG A 8 5.54 -12.95 13.50
CA ARG A 8 6.03 -12.21 14.66
C ARG A 8 5.07 -12.41 15.82
N VAL A 9 5.52 -13.10 16.87
CA VAL A 9 4.75 -13.27 18.10
C VAL A 9 4.88 -11.98 18.93
N LEU A 10 3.77 -11.29 19.12
CA LEU A 10 3.69 -10.01 19.84
C LEU A 10 3.29 -10.19 21.29
N VAL A 11 2.42 -11.16 21.56
CA VAL A 11 2.06 -11.61 22.91
C VAL A 11 2.30 -13.11 22.98
N ASP A 12 3.35 -13.49 23.70
CA ASP A 12 3.77 -14.88 23.80
C ASP A 12 3.00 -15.63 24.89
N ARG A 13 1.86 -16.17 24.49
CA ARG A 13 0.98 -17.03 25.29
C ARG A 13 0.69 -18.31 24.50
N PRO A 14 0.37 -19.42 25.19
CA PRO A 14 -0.10 -20.61 24.50
C PRO A 14 -1.43 -20.34 23.79
N VAL A 15 -1.68 -21.05 22.69
CA VAL A 15 -3.02 -21.11 22.09
C VAL A 15 -3.95 -21.77 23.11
N ARG A 16 -5.02 -21.07 23.51
CA ARG A 16 -5.90 -21.57 24.58
C ARG A 16 -6.78 -22.71 24.08
N ALA A 17 -6.77 -23.82 24.80
CA ALA A 17 -7.60 -24.99 24.48
C ALA A 17 -9.10 -24.76 24.76
N ASP A 18 -9.42 -23.85 25.69
CA ASP A 18 -10.77 -23.47 26.10
C ASP A 18 -11.31 -22.23 25.35
N GLY A 19 -10.58 -21.72 24.36
CA GLY A 19 -11.01 -20.56 23.58
C GLY A 19 -12.24 -20.89 22.71
N SER A 20 -13.10 -19.90 22.48
CA SER A 20 -14.34 -20.09 21.70
C SER A 20 -14.12 -20.07 20.19
N TYR A 21 -13.05 -19.43 19.72
CA TYR A 21 -12.68 -19.31 18.30
C TYR A 21 -11.23 -18.83 18.14
N VAL A 22 -10.69 -18.94 16.92
CA VAL A 22 -9.51 -18.17 16.50
C VAL A 22 -9.99 -16.85 15.88
N LEU A 23 -9.38 -15.74 16.29
CA LEU A 23 -9.70 -14.41 15.77
C LEU A 23 -8.67 -13.99 14.72
N TYR A 24 -9.11 -13.73 13.50
CA TYR A 24 -8.32 -13.01 12.51
C TYR A 24 -8.71 -11.53 12.50
N TRP A 25 -7.82 -10.68 13.02
CA TRP A 25 -7.94 -9.23 12.97
C TRP A 25 -7.34 -8.69 11.67
N MET A 26 -8.19 -8.53 10.66
CA MET A 26 -7.84 -8.13 9.29
C MET A 26 -7.74 -6.61 9.19
N ILE A 27 -6.54 -6.08 8.98
CA ILE A 27 -6.28 -4.62 9.00
C ILE A 27 -5.50 -4.10 7.80
N GLY A 28 -4.62 -4.92 7.21
CA GLY A 28 -3.73 -4.56 6.12
C GLY A 28 -3.83 -5.48 4.91
N ALA A 29 -4.10 -6.77 5.10
CA ALA A 29 -4.29 -7.74 4.01
C ALA A 29 -5.78 -8.04 3.81
N ARG A 30 -6.53 -7.05 3.31
CA ARG A 30 -8.00 -7.12 3.15
C ARG A 30 -8.42 -7.98 1.96
N ARG A 31 -8.18 -9.29 2.07
CA ARG A 31 -8.50 -10.29 1.06
C ARG A 31 -8.64 -11.68 1.67
N LEU A 32 -9.50 -12.50 1.08
CA LEU A 32 -9.79 -13.86 1.52
C LEU A 32 -8.95 -14.94 0.84
N GLY A 33 -8.02 -14.54 -0.04
CA GLY A 33 -7.07 -15.43 -0.68
C GLY A 33 -5.71 -14.76 -0.82
N TRP A 34 -4.67 -15.55 -1.08
CA TRP A 34 -3.29 -15.09 -1.15
C TRP A 34 -2.87 -14.28 0.10
N ASN A 35 -3.28 -14.75 1.27
CA ASN A 35 -3.12 -14.06 2.54
C ASN A 35 -2.49 -14.98 3.61
N PHE A 36 -1.23 -14.73 3.96
CA PHE A 36 -0.50 -15.53 4.96
C PHE A 36 -1.10 -15.43 6.38
N ALA A 37 -1.68 -14.28 6.75
CA ALA A 37 -2.31 -14.09 8.05
C ALA A 37 -3.59 -14.92 8.15
N LEU A 38 -4.40 -14.92 7.08
CA LEU A 38 -5.58 -15.79 6.99
C LEU A 38 -5.19 -17.26 6.94
N ASP A 39 -4.17 -17.64 6.16
CA ASP A 39 -3.63 -19.01 6.14
C ASP A 39 -3.25 -19.47 7.56
N ARG A 40 -2.59 -18.59 8.34
CA ARG A 40 -2.19 -18.88 9.71
C ARG A 40 -3.39 -19.00 10.65
N ALA A 41 -4.40 -18.14 10.51
CA ALA A 41 -5.62 -18.22 11.30
C ALA A 41 -6.40 -19.51 11.02
N VAL A 42 -6.49 -19.91 9.75
CA VAL A 42 -7.09 -21.18 9.32
C VAL A 42 -6.30 -22.37 9.85
N GLU A 43 -4.97 -22.33 9.80
CA GLU A 43 -4.09 -23.36 10.38
C GLU A 43 -4.39 -23.56 11.87
N LEU A 44 -4.40 -22.47 12.65
CA LEU A 44 -4.70 -22.51 14.08
C LEU A 44 -6.12 -23.02 14.38
N SER A 45 -7.11 -22.55 13.60
CA SER A 45 -8.50 -22.97 13.74
C SER A 45 -8.65 -24.48 13.51
N ARG A 46 -8.02 -25.03 12.46
CA ARG A 46 -8.03 -26.46 12.16
C ARG A 46 -7.31 -27.28 13.22
N THR A 47 -6.14 -26.84 13.67
CA THR A 47 -5.36 -27.55 14.70
C THR A 47 -6.09 -27.58 16.04
N ALA A 48 -6.70 -26.47 16.45
CA ALA A 48 -7.46 -26.38 17.70
C ALA A 48 -8.89 -26.92 17.59
N ARG A 49 -9.37 -27.22 16.37
CA ARG A 49 -10.77 -27.59 16.06
C ARG A 49 -11.78 -26.52 16.50
N LEU A 50 -11.37 -25.26 16.48
CA LEU A 50 -12.18 -24.12 16.87
C LEU A 50 -12.70 -23.36 15.65
N PRO A 51 -13.87 -22.70 15.75
CA PRO A 51 -14.34 -21.79 14.71
C PRO A 51 -13.35 -20.67 14.39
N LEU A 52 -13.50 -20.06 13.22
CA LEU A 52 -12.77 -18.87 12.80
C LEU A 52 -13.71 -17.66 12.77
N LEU A 53 -13.30 -16.56 13.38
CA LEU A 53 -13.93 -15.25 13.25
C LEU A 53 -12.97 -14.28 12.57
N ILE A 54 -13.41 -13.66 11.49
CA ILE A 54 -12.72 -12.54 10.84
C ILE A 54 -13.33 -11.24 11.34
N PHE A 55 -12.50 -10.37 11.91
CA PHE A 55 -12.86 -9.02 12.32
C PHE A 55 -12.14 -8.02 11.42
N GLU A 56 -12.90 -7.25 10.64
CA GLU A 56 -12.37 -6.24 9.72
C GLU A 56 -12.86 -4.84 10.13
N PRO A 57 -12.05 -4.05 10.88
CA PRO A 57 -12.42 -2.70 11.26
C PRO A 57 -12.07 -1.65 10.20
N LEU A 58 -12.88 -0.60 10.14
CA LEU A 58 -12.65 0.66 9.44
C LEU A 58 -12.95 1.82 10.40
N ARG A 59 -11.89 2.54 10.78
CA ARG A 59 -11.94 3.66 11.72
C ARG A 59 -12.20 4.98 10.98
N VAL A 60 -12.79 5.95 11.69
CA VAL A 60 -13.02 7.31 11.16
C VAL A 60 -12.08 8.36 11.76
N ASP A 61 -11.42 8.05 12.88
CA ASP A 61 -10.58 8.95 13.66
C ASP A 61 -9.09 8.91 13.26
N TYR A 62 -8.79 9.24 12.00
CA TYR A 62 -7.42 9.50 11.56
C TYR A 62 -7.36 10.65 10.53
N PRO A 63 -6.24 11.40 10.43
CA PRO A 63 -6.20 12.68 9.70
C PRO A 63 -6.58 12.64 8.22
N TRP A 64 -6.57 11.44 7.61
CA TRP A 64 -6.79 11.23 6.19
C TRP A 64 -7.99 10.31 5.92
N ALA A 65 -8.86 10.15 6.92
CA ALA A 65 -10.13 9.47 6.75
C ALA A 65 -10.97 10.30 5.78
N SER A 66 -11.35 9.71 4.65
CA SER A 66 -12.15 10.40 3.64
C SER A 66 -13.13 9.47 2.96
N GLU A 67 -14.14 10.03 2.29
CA GLU A 67 -15.09 9.24 1.51
C GLU A 67 -14.37 8.35 0.48
N ARG A 68 -13.33 8.86 -0.17
CA ARG A 68 -12.53 8.11 -1.12
C ARG A 68 -11.95 6.82 -0.55
N THR A 69 -11.26 6.91 0.57
CA THR A 69 -10.62 5.73 1.18
C THR A 69 -11.65 4.80 1.78
N HIS A 70 -12.70 5.34 2.41
CA HIS A 70 -13.76 4.55 3.02
C HIS A 70 -14.54 3.78 1.97
N ALA A 71 -14.99 4.45 0.91
CA ALA A 71 -15.65 3.80 -0.22
C ALA A 71 -14.78 2.66 -0.76
N PHE A 72 -13.49 2.91 -1.02
CA PHE A 72 -12.57 1.90 -1.56
C PHE A 72 -12.46 0.66 -0.67
N VAL A 73 -12.36 0.82 0.65
CA VAL A 73 -12.35 -0.31 1.61
C VAL A 73 -13.70 -1.00 1.70
N LEU A 74 -14.81 -0.25 1.71
CA LEU A 74 -16.17 -0.79 1.81
C LEU A 74 -16.54 -1.71 0.65
N ASP A 75 -16.01 -1.48 -0.55
CA ASP A 75 -16.15 -2.41 -1.67
C ASP A 75 -15.57 -3.79 -1.34
N GLY A 76 -14.39 -3.84 -0.73
CA GLY A 76 -13.76 -5.08 -0.29
C GLY A 76 -14.56 -5.74 0.83
N MET A 77 -15.03 -4.95 1.81
CA MET A 77 -15.87 -5.46 2.88
C MET A 77 -17.17 -6.09 2.38
N ALA A 78 -17.78 -5.49 1.35
CA ALA A 78 -19.00 -6.00 0.72
C ALA A 78 -18.73 -7.33 -0.03
N GLU A 79 -17.60 -7.42 -0.74
CA GLU A 79 -17.15 -8.67 -1.37
C GLU A 79 -16.95 -9.77 -0.32
N HIS A 80 -16.28 -9.46 0.80
CA HIS A 80 -16.07 -10.42 1.88
C HIS A 80 -17.39 -10.86 2.53
N ALA A 81 -18.33 -9.93 2.76
CA ALA A 81 -19.64 -10.24 3.30
C ALA A 81 -20.40 -11.23 2.42
N ALA A 82 -20.43 -10.98 1.11
CA ALA A 82 -21.08 -11.87 0.14
C ALA A 82 -20.37 -13.24 0.03
N HIS A 83 -19.04 -13.27 0.08
CA HIS A 83 -18.28 -14.52 -0.04
C HIS A 83 -18.43 -15.44 1.18
N LEU A 84 -18.58 -14.86 2.38
CA LEU A 84 -18.65 -15.60 3.64
C LEU A 84 -20.09 -15.87 4.10
N GLU A 85 -21.09 -15.32 3.41
CA GLU A 85 -22.51 -15.50 3.75
C GLU A 85 -22.91 -16.98 3.72
N GLY A 86 -23.56 -17.44 4.80
CA GLY A 86 -23.97 -18.84 4.96
C GLY A 86 -22.82 -19.84 5.15
N GLY A 87 -21.56 -19.38 5.14
CA GLY A 87 -20.38 -20.21 5.35
C GLY A 87 -20.08 -20.49 6.82
N PRO A 88 -19.09 -21.38 7.10
CA PRO A 88 -18.72 -21.74 8.47
C PRO A 88 -17.89 -20.66 9.19
N VAL A 89 -17.44 -19.62 8.49
CA VAL A 89 -16.56 -18.57 9.03
C VAL A 89 -17.40 -17.39 9.50
N GLY A 90 -17.18 -16.94 10.74
CA GLY A 90 -17.78 -15.70 11.22
C GLY A 90 -17.11 -14.49 10.58
N TYR A 91 -17.89 -13.47 10.22
CA TYR A 91 -17.37 -12.23 9.67
C TYR A 91 -18.04 -11.02 10.33
N LEU A 92 -17.21 -10.13 10.90
CA LEU A 92 -17.61 -8.87 11.49
C LEU A 92 -16.95 -7.72 10.71
N PRO A 93 -17.60 -7.19 9.66
CA PRO A 93 -17.22 -5.90 9.08
C PRO A 93 -17.67 -4.81 10.04
N TYR A 94 -16.75 -4.04 10.62
CA TYR A 94 -17.09 -2.96 11.55
C TYR A 94 -16.65 -1.62 10.97
N VAL A 95 -17.59 -0.70 10.81
CA VAL A 95 -17.31 0.69 10.43
C VAL A 95 -17.62 1.55 11.64
N GLU A 96 -16.63 2.30 12.10
CA GLU A 96 -16.77 3.12 13.28
C GLU A 96 -17.72 4.32 12.99
N PRO A 97 -18.87 4.44 13.67
CA PRO A 97 -19.84 5.50 13.37
C PRO A 97 -19.39 6.87 13.88
N SER A 98 -18.55 6.91 14.91
CA SER A 98 -18.00 8.13 15.50
C SER A 98 -16.68 7.86 16.22
N PRO A 99 -15.79 8.86 16.34
CA PRO A 99 -14.48 8.67 16.96
C PRO A 99 -14.53 7.97 18.32
N GLY A 100 -13.90 6.80 18.41
CA GLY A 100 -13.81 6.03 19.65
C GLY A 100 -15.00 5.10 19.93
N ALA A 101 -16.00 5.03 19.06
CA ALA A 101 -17.11 4.07 19.20
C ALA A 101 -16.62 2.61 19.16
N GLY A 102 -15.50 2.34 18.49
CA GLY A 102 -14.86 1.01 18.46
C GLY A 102 -14.02 0.68 19.69
N ARG A 103 -13.91 1.58 20.68
CA ARG A 103 -13.05 1.40 21.86
C ARG A 103 -13.42 0.13 22.64
N GLY A 104 -12.45 -0.76 22.83
CA GLY A 104 -12.63 -2.00 23.60
C GLY A 104 -13.14 -3.18 22.77
N LEU A 105 -13.50 -2.98 21.49
CA LEU A 105 -14.04 -4.03 20.64
C LEU A 105 -13.01 -5.15 20.42
N LEU A 106 -11.75 -4.81 20.07
CA LEU A 106 -10.71 -5.81 19.85
C LEU A 106 -10.47 -6.63 21.12
N GLU A 107 -10.40 -5.99 22.29
CA GLU A 107 -10.21 -6.65 23.58
C GLU A 107 -11.39 -7.58 23.91
N ALA A 108 -12.62 -7.13 23.66
CA ALA A 108 -13.82 -7.94 23.88
C ALA A 108 -13.87 -9.19 22.97
N LEU A 109 -13.41 -9.07 21.72
CA LEU A 109 -13.28 -10.20 20.79
C LEU A 109 -12.09 -11.10 21.11
N ALA A 110 -10.99 -10.54 21.61
CA ALA A 110 -9.78 -11.30 21.93
C ALA A 110 -9.89 -12.08 23.24
N ALA A 111 -10.68 -11.60 24.22
CA ALA A 111 -10.84 -12.23 25.52
C ALA A 111 -11.32 -13.70 25.47
N PRO A 112 -12.34 -14.07 24.66
CA PRO A 112 -12.75 -15.46 24.48
C PRO A 112 -11.95 -16.19 23.39
N ALA A 113 -11.08 -15.51 22.63
CA ALA A 113 -10.34 -16.12 21.54
C ALA A 113 -9.23 -17.05 22.05
N ALA A 114 -8.98 -18.15 21.33
CA ALA A 114 -7.86 -19.05 21.59
C ALA A 114 -6.52 -18.43 21.20
N ALA A 115 -6.52 -17.67 20.12
CA ALA A 115 -5.41 -16.89 19.60
C ALA A 115 -5.96 -15.77 18.71
N VAL A 116 -5.21 -14.69 18.62
CA VAL A 116 -5.43 -13.59 17.69
C VAL A 116 -4.31 -13.61 16.65
N VAL A 117 -4.69 -13.64 15.38
CA VAL A 117 -3.78 -13.44 14.24
C VAL A 117 -4.12 -12.10 13.62
N THR A 118 -3.12 -11.32 13.23
CA THR A 118 -3.30 -10.06 12.50
C THR A 118 -2.25 -9.92 11.40
N ASP A 119 -2.41 -8.88 10.58
CA ASP A 119 -1.46 -8.57 9.51
C ASP A 119 -0.27 -7.79 10.07
N GLU A 120 0.93 -8.06 9.58
CA GLU A 120 2.07 -7.17 9.79
C GLU A 120 1.92 -5.93 8.90
N ALA A 121 1.18 -4.92 9.38
CA ALA A 121 0.85 -3.73 8.60
C ALA A 121 1.84 -2.59 8.86
N LEU A 122 2.40 -2.02 7.78
CA LEU A 122 3.35 -0.89 7.83
C LEU A 122 2.72 0.48 7.49
N THR A 123 1.45 0.48 7.09
CA THR A 123 0.77 1.67 6.54
C THR A 123 0.12 2.52 7.62
N SER A 124 0.16 3.85 7.43
CA SER A 124 -0.56 4.82 8.27
C SER A 124 -0.34 4.62 9.78
N PHE A 125 -1.42 4.53 10.56
CA PHE A 125 -1.46 4.33 12.01
C PHE A 125 -1.42 2.85 12.44
N LEU A 126 -1.51 1.90 11.50
CA LEU A 126 -1.66 0.47 11.81
C LEU A 126 -0.51 -0.12 12.64
N PRO A 127 0.79 0.20 12.41
CA PRO A 127 1.87 -0.29 13.26
C PRO A 127 1.63 0.04 14.75
N ARG A 128 1.23 1.29 15.02
CA ARG A 128 0.95 1.76 16.39
C ARG A 128 -0.28 1.07 16.99
N ALA A 129 -1.29 0.79 16.17
CA ALA A 129 -2.48 0.06 16.62
C ALA A 129 -2.13 -1.38 17.04
N VAL A 130 -1.28 -2.06 16.25
CA VAL A 130 -0.80 -3.41 16.54
C VAL A 130 0.05 -3.42 17.82
N GLU A 131 0.98 -2.48 17.98
CA GLU A 131 1.77 -2.34 19.21
C GLU A 131 0.91 -2.02 20.43
N ALA A 132 -0.12 -1.18 20.27
CA ALA A 132 -1.06 -0.86 21.34
C ALA A 132 -1.91 -2.07 21.74
N ALA A 133 -2.35 -2.89 20.77
CA ALA A 133 -3.04 -4.13 21.03
C ALA A 133 -2.15 -5.12 21.80
N ALA A 134 -0.88 -5.27 21.39
CA ALA A 134 0.07 -6.16 22.07
C ALA A 134 0.28 -5.82 23.57
N ARG A 135 0.13 -4.54 23.95
CA ARG A 135 0.21 -4.11 25.36
C ARG A 135 -1.08 -4.33 26.16
N ARG A 136 -2.21 -4.61 25.51
CA ARG A 136 -3.55 -4.64 26.10
C ARG A 136 -4.17 -6.02 26.11
N LEU A 137 -3.75 -6.91 25.20
CA LEU A 137 -4.27 -8.25 25.10
C LEU A 137 -3.47 -9.22 25.99
N ASP A 138 -4.16 -10.13 26.66
CA ASP A 138 -3.56 -11.26 27.39
C ASP A 138 -3.67 -12.59 26.61
N THR A 139 -4.31 -12.57 25.44
CA THR A 139 -4.41 -13.70 24.51
C THR A 139 -3.20 -13.71 23.57
N ARG A 140 -2.75 -14.89 23.13
CA ARG A 140 -1.69 -15.02 22.11
C ARG A 140 -1.99 -14.11 20.92
N LEU A 141 -1.02 -13.28 20.53
CA LEU A 141 -1.13 -12.38 19.38
C LEU A 141 0.04 -12.63 18.42
N GLU A 142 -0.28 -12.98 17.18
CA GLU A 142 0.66 -13.17 16.08
C GLU A 142 0.40 -12.14 14.97
N ALA A 143 1.40 -11.34 14.60
CA ALA A 143 1.37 -10.54 13.38
C ALA A 143 2.09 -11.29 12.25
N VAL A 144 1.45 -11.41 11.10
CA VAL A 144 1.94 -12.23 9.99
C VAL A 144 2.24 -11.37 8.77
N ASP A 145 3.46 -11.48 8.27
CA ASP A 145 3.93 -10.73 7.13
C ASP A 145 3.50 -11.32 5.79
N GLY A 146 2.66 -10.56 5.08
CA GLY A 146 2.29 -10.79 3.68
C GLY A 146 2.53 -9.60 2.77
N ASN A 147 3.49 -8.72 3.11
CA ASN A 147 3.72 -7.47 2.37
C ASN A 147 4.43 -7.68 1.04
N GLY A 148 5.35 -8.65 0.94
CA GLY A 148 6.18 -8.88 -0.23
C GLY A 148 6.69 -10.32 -0.32
N LEU A 149 7.40 -10.62 -1.42
CA LEU A 149 7.97 -11.94 -1.66
C LEU A 149 9.06 -12.28 -0.65
N LEU A 150 9.88 -11.30 -0.24
CA LEU A 150 10.77 -11.47 0.89
C LEU A 150 10.09 -11.09 2.21
N PRO A 151 10.27 -11.88 3.28
CA PRO A 151 9.85 -11.46 4.61
C PRO A 151 10.50 -10.13 5.01
N LEU A 152 9.75 -9.23 5.67
CA LEU A 152 10.22 -7.93 6.15
C LEU A 152 11.46 -8.03 7.04
N TRP A 153 11.61 -9.16 7.72
CA TRP A 153 12.68 -9.39 8.68
C TRP A 153 13.88 -10.13 8.06
N ALA A 154 13.82 -10.47 6.77
CA ALA A 154 14.85 -11.26 6.10
C ALA A 154 16.22 -10.57 6.05
N LEU A 155 16.26 -9.25 6.24
CA LEU A 155 17.50 -8.47 6.30
C LEU A 155 17.71 -7.89 7.69
N ALA A 156 18.92 -8.02 8.23
CA ALA A 156 19.31 -7.41 9.51
C ALA A 156 19.30 -5.87 9.45
N GLU A 157 19.68 -5.30 8.30
CA GLU A 157 19.77 -3.86 8.09
C GLU A 157 18.95 -3.42 6.87
N ALA A 158 18.47 -2.17 6.90
CA ALA A 158 17.77 -1.56 5.78
C ALA A 158 18.73 -1.40 4.57
N PRO A 159 18.34 -1.79 3.35
CA PRO A 159 19.18 -1.53 2.17
C PRO A 159 19.27 -0.03 1.88
N GLY A 160 20.49 0.47 1.68
CA GLY A 160 20.73 1.89 1.35
C GLY A 160 20.46 2.27 -0.11
N THR A 161 20.38 1.31 -1.03
CA THR A 161 20.09 1.54 -2.46
C THR A 161 19.37 0.35 -3.08
N ALA A 162 18.64 0.59 -4.18
CA ALA A 162 18.00 -0.49 -4.94
C ALA A 162 19.02 -1.51 -5.49
N HIS A 163 20.24 -1.09 -5.87
CA HIS A 163 21.26 -2.04 -6.35
C HIS A 163 21.74 -2.98 -5.23
N ALA A 164 22.05 -2.42 -4.05
CA ALA A 164 22.40 -3.22 -2.89
C ALA A 164 21.26 -4.16 -2.49
N PHE A 165 20.01 -3.70 -2.56
CA PHE A 165 18.85 -4.55 -2.30
C PHE A 165 18.71 -5.69 -3.31
N ARG A 166 18.80 -5.43 -4.63
CA ARG A 166 18.76 -6.50 -5.64
C ARG A 166 19.80 -7.58 -5.39
N ARG A 167 21.02 -7.21 -4.98
CA ARG A 167 22.05 -8.21 -4.63
C ARG A 167 21.62 -9.14 -3.50
N ARG A 168 20.91 -8.61 -2.49
CA ARG A 168 20.35 -9.43 -1.40
C ARG A 168 19.20 -10.29 -1.90
N LEU A 169 18.30 -9.68 -2.68
CA LEU A 169 17.17 -10.35 -3.28
C LEU A 169 17.59 -11.54 -4.15
N HIS A 170 18.59 -11.35 -5.02
CA HIS A 170 19.08 -12.41 -5.90
C HIS A 170 19.67 -13.61 -5.14
N ARG A 171 20.12 -13.41 -3.89
CA ARG A 171 20.64 -14.49 -3.04
C ARG A 171 19.53 -15.22 -2.30
N LEU A 172 18.60 -14.46 -1.73
CA LEU A 172 17.63 -14.99 -0.77
C LEU A 172 16.37 -15.52 -1.45
N LEU A 173 15.92 -14.87 -2.52
CA LEU A 173 14.63 -15.17 -3.12
C LEU A 173 14.55 -16.57 -3.80
N PRO A 174 15.62 -17.13 -4.41
CA PRO A 174 15.57 -18.47 -5.00
C PRO A 174 15.08 -19.56 -4.06
N GLU A 175 15.48 -19.51 -2.79
CA GLU A 175 15.08 -20.49 -1.77
C GLU A 175 13.62 -20.32 -1.32
N ARG A 176 12.97 -19.21 -1.71
CA ARG A 176 11.69 -18.75 -1.18
C ARG A 176 10.58 -18.73 -2.23
N PHE A 177 10.85 -19.05 -3.50
CA PHE A 177 9.80 -19.05 -4.53
C PHE A 177 8.64 -20.02 -4.25
N GLY A 178 8.92 -21.11 -3.51
CA GLY A 178 7.89 -22.05 -3.07
C GLY A 178 7.00 -21.51 -1.95
N GLU A 179 7.44 -20.48 -1.24
CA GLU A 179 6.71 -19.85 -0.14
C GLU A 179 5.70 -18.86 -0.68
N ARG A 180 4.45 -19.31 -0.81
CA ARG A 180 3.34 -18.46 -1.22
C ARG A 180 2.11 -18.75 -0.39
N PRO A 181 1.28 -17.73 -0.11
CA PRO A 181 0.02 -17.95 0.56
C PRO A 181 -0.94 -18.70 -0.35
N GLN A 182 -1.93 -19.38 0.21
CA GLN A 182 -2.89 -20.17 -0.57
C GLN A 182 -3.82 -19.24 -1.38
N PRO A 183 -4.10 -19.54 -2.66
CA PRO A 183 -5.11 -18.81 -3.43
C PRO A 183 -6.51 -18.91 -2.81
N ASP A 184 -6.81 -20.06 -2.21
CA ASP A 184 -8.04 -20.35 -1.46
C ASP A 184 -7.66 -21.02 -0.12
N PRO A 185 -7.57 -20.25 0.98
CA PRO A 185 -7.24 -20.74 2.32
C PRO A 185 -8.30 -21.69 2.90
N PHE A 186 -9.56 -21.57 2.45
CA PHE A 186 -10.68 -22.35 2.98
C PHE A 186 -10.76 -23.73 2.34
N ARG A 187 -10.11 -23.94 1.18
CA ARG A 187 -9.93 -25.27 0.59
C ARG A 187 -9.28 -26.24 1.59
N GLY A 188 -9.78 -27.48 1.64
CA GLY A 188 -9.28 -28.53 2.53
C GLY A 188 -10.33 -29.01 3.53
N PRO A 189 -9.92 -29.52 4.71
CA PRO A 189 -10.85 -29.96 5.74
C PRO A 189 -11.81 -28.84 6.15
N PRO A 190 -13.10 -29.16 6.40
CA PRO A 190 -14.10 -28.17 6.76
C PRO A 190 -13.73 -27.50 8.09
N LEU A 191 -14.01 -26.20 8.18
CA LEU A 191 -13.88 -25.44 9.41
C LEU A 191 -15.09 -25.70 10.32
N THR A 192 -14.87 -25.62 11.63
CA THR A 192 -15.96 -25.65 12.61
C THR A 192 -16.88 -24.45 12.40
N PRO A 193 -18.21 -24.62 12.22
CA PRO A 193 -19.12 -23.51 12.02
C PRO A 193 -19.09 -22.51 13.18
N PHE A 194 -19.00 -21.22 12.85
CA PHE A 194 -19.06 -20.15 13.83
C PHE A 194 -20.48 -19.97 14.37
N PRO A 195 -20.70 -20.10 15.69
CA PRO A 195 -22.04 -20.07 16.29
C PRO A 195 -22.67 -18.67 16.32
N GLY A 196 -21.91 -17.63 15.93
CA GLY A 196 -22.31 -16.24 16.06
C GLY A 196 -21.70 -15.56 17.30
N LEU A 197 -21.63 -14.24 17.26
CA LEU A 197 -21.19 -13.43 18.40
C LEU A 197 -22.32 -13.32 19.44
N PRO A 198 -22.02 -13.21 20.75
CA PRO A 198 -22.98 -12.83 21.78
C PRO A 198 -23.85 -11.60 21.40
N SER A 199 -25.11 -11.58 21.83
CA SER A 199 -26.07 -10.53 21.46
C SER A 199 -25.67 -9.15 21.98
N ASP A 200 -25.14 -9.07 23.19
CA ASP A 200 -24.61 -7.85 23.81
C ASP A 200 -23.47 -7.23 22.99
N LEU A 201 -22.55 -8.06 22.47
CA LEU A 201 -21.48 -7.60 21.58
C LEU A 201 -22.06 -7.07 20.26
N ARG A 202 -23.02 -7.75 19.65
CA ARG A 202 -23.65 -7.31 18.39
C ARG A 202 -24.46 -6.02 18.56
N THR A 203 -25.09 -5.82 19.72
CA THR A 203 -25.83 -4.58 20.01
C THR A 203 -24.87 -3.42 20.25
N ARG A 204 -23.77 -3.66 20.98
CA ARG A 204 -22.78 -2.63 21.29
C ARG A 204 -21.91 -2.23 20.09
N TRP A 205 -21.53 -3.22 19.27
CA TRP A 205 -20.71 -3.05 18.08
C TRP A 205 -21.35 -3.81 16.91
N PRO A 206 -22.38 -3.22 16.29
CA PRO A 206 -23.06 -3.85 15.16
C PRO A 206 -22.15 -3.94 13.95
N SER A 207 -22.38 -4.96 13.11
CA SER A 207 -21.78 -5.03 11.79
C SER A 207 -22.15 -3.80 10.95
N ALA A 208 -21.31 -3.48 9.97
CA ALA A 208 -21.55 -2.45 8.98
C ALA A 208 -22.94 -2.64 8.33
N SER A 209 -23.69 -1.55 8.21
CA SER A 209 -25.02 -1.59 7.63
C SER A 209 -24.96 -1.96 6.14
N ALA A 210 -26.05 -2.52 5.62
CA ALA A 210 -26.14 -2.82 4.19
C ALA A 210 -26.04 -1.55 3.32
N GLY A 211 -26.41 -0.37 3.85
CA GLY A 211 -26.20 0.92 3.19
C GLY A 211 -24.72 1.24 3.03
N LEU A 212 -23.92 1.12 4.10
CA LEU A 212 -22.47 1.32 4.06
C LEU A 212 -21.79 0.36 3.07
N LEU A 213 -22.14 -0.93 3.13
CA LEU A 213 -21.57 -1.94 2.21
C LEU A 213 -21.96 -1.71 0.74
N ARG A 214 -23.04 -0.99 0.46
CA ARG A 214 -23.44 -0.58 -0.90
C ARG A 214 -22.91 0.80 -1.30
N ARG A 215 -22.15 1.49 -0.43
CA ARG A 215 -21.76 2.89 -0.61
C ARG A 215 -22.95 3.83 -0.82
N ASP A 216 -24.03 3.57 -0.10
CA ASP A 216 -25.18 4.47 -0.08
C ASP A 216 -24.71 5.89 0.31
N PRO A 217 -25.02 6.93 -0.49
CA PRO A 217 -24.54 8.28 -0.23
C PRO A 217 -24.93 8.83 1.14
N ASP A 218 -26.14 8.53 1.62
CA ASP A 218 -26.60 9.01 2.93
C ASP A 218 -25.87 8.28 4.06
N ALA A 219 -25.65 6.97 3.90
CA ALA A 219 -24.88 6.19 4.87
C ALA A 219 -23.41 6.62 4.96
N LEU A 220 -22.78 6.92 3.82
CA LEU A 220 -21.41 7.43 3.76
C LEU A 220 -21.31 8.87 4.27
N GLY A 221 -22.23 9.74 3.86
CA GLY A 221 -22.31 11.13 4.27
C GLY A 221 -22.57 11.33 5.76
N GLY A 222 -23.08 10.30 6.45
CA GLY A 222 -23.23 10.29 7.90
C GLY A 222 -21.96 10.00 8.70
N LEU A 223 -20.85 9.58 8.05
CA LEU A 223 -19.59 9.31 8.73
C LEU A 223 -18.80 10.61 8.97
N PRO A 224 -18.15 10.82 10.12
CA PRO A 224 -17.37 12.03 10.38
C PRO A 224 -15.98 11.95 9.74
N ILE A 225 -15.91 12.04 8.41
CA ILE A 225 -14.71 11.92 7.58
C ILE A 225 -14.59 13.09 6.59
N ASP A 226 -13.47 13.23 5.88
CA ASP A 226 -13.31 14.26 4.85
C ASP A 226 -14.19 13.95 3.62
N HIS A 227 -15.26 14.74 3.46
CA HIS A 227 -16.19 14.68 2.33
C HIS A 227 -15.76 15.56 1.14
N GLU A 228 -14.70 16.37 1.27
CA GLU A 228 -14.14 17.13 0.15
C GLU A 228 -13.30 16.24 -0.80
N VAL A 229 -12.97 15.03 -0.36
CA VAL A 229 -12.23 14.03 -1.15
C VAL A 229 -13.20 12.93 -1.61
N PRO A 230 -13.87 13.11 -2.76
CA PRO A 230 -14.93 12.21 -3.20
C PRO A 230 -14.38 10.85 -3.62
N PRO A 231 -15.24 9.80 -3.63
CA PRO A 231 -14.92 8.49 -4.18
C PRO A 231 -14.24 8.57 -5.54
N ALA A 232 -13.16 7.81 -5.70
CA ALA A 232 -12.56 7.61 -7.01
C ALA A 232 -13.48 6.74 -7.88
N SER A 233 -13.36 6.86 -9.20
CA SER A 233 -14.08 5.99 -10.14
C SER A 233 -13.67 4.52 -10.03
N GLU A 234 -12.43 4.25 -9.62
CA GLU A 234 -11.93 2.90 -9.39
C GLU A 234 -12.62 2.27 -8.16
N ARG A 235 -13.15 1.06 -8.34
CA ARG A 235 -13.75 0.24 -7.28
C ARG A 235 -12.67 -0.52 -6.52
N GLY A 236 -12.87 -0.72 -5.22
CA GLY A 236 -12.02 -1.55 -4.38
C GLY A 236 -12.42 -3.02 -4.44
N GLY A 237 -11.87 -3.82 -3.53
CA GLY A 237 -12.09 -5.27 -3.47
C GLY A 237 -11.10 -6.09 -4.32
N SER A 238 -11.01 -7.37 -3.98
CA SER A 238 -10.12 -8.32 -4.65
C SER A 238 -10.59 -8.61 -6.08
N ALA A 239 -11.91 -8.63 -6.31
CA ALA A 239 -12.48 -8.83 -7.64
C ALA A 239 -12.04 -7.73 -8.64
N ALA A 240 -12.18 -6.46 -8.26
CA ALA A 240 -11.75 -5.33 -9.09
C ALA A 240 -10.23 -5.32 -9.29
N GLY A 241 -9.45 -5.59 -8.23
CA GLY A 241 -8.00 -5.67 -8.32
C GLY A 241 -7.51 -6.80 -9.24
N ARG A 242 -8.12 -7.98 -9.17
CA ARG A 242 -7.81 -9.11 -10.08
C ARG A 242 -8.22 -8.83 -11.52
N ALA A 243 -9.35 -8.15 -11.74
CA ALA A 243 -9.73 -7.72 -13.08
C ALA A 243 -8.68 -6.75 -13.66
N ARG A 244 -8.22 -5.79 -12.86
CA ARG A 244 -7.15 -4.87 -13.27
C ARG A 244 -5.83 -5.58 -13.53
N LEU A 245 -5.46 -6.55 -12.70
CA LEU A 245 -4.26 -7.38 -12.86
C LEU A 245 -4.32 -8.17 -14.17
N ARG A 246 -5.44 -8.82 -14.47
CA ARG A 246 -5.60 -9.55 -15.74
C ARG A 246 -5.45 -8.63 -16.95
N ALA A 247 -6.12 -7.48 -16.95
CA ALA A 247 -5.98 -6.49 -18.02
C ALA A 247 -4.51 -6.04 -18.17
N PHE A 248 -3.82 -5.80 -17.04
CA PHE A 248 -2.40 -5.46 -17.05
C PHE A 248 -1.54 -6.53 -17.72
N VAL A 249 -1.65 -7.77 -17.26
CA VAL A 249 -0.82 -8.88 -17.73
C VAL A 249 -1.05 -9.16 -19.21
N VAL A 250 -2.30 -9.07 -19.68
CA VAL A 250 -2.65 -9.38 -21.08
C VAL A 250 -2.31 -8.22 -22.02
N GLU A 251 -2.67 -6.99 -21.66
CA GLU A 251 -2.70 -5.89 -22.63
C GLU A 251 -1.51 -4.93 -22.48
N GLN A 252 -1.05 -4.68 -21.24
CA GLN A 252 -0.05 -3.64 -20.97
C GLN A 252 1.34 -4.21 -20.67
N LEU A 253 1.44 -5.38 -20.02
CA LEU A 253 2.73 -5.97 -19.67
C LEU A 253 3.66 -6.13 -20.88
N PRO A 254 3.22 -6.60 -22.07
CA PRO A 254 4.12 -6.73 -23.22
C PRO A 254 4.84 -5.43 -23.59
N HIS A 255 4.19 -4.28 -23.41
CA HIS A 255 4.70 -2.96 -23.81
C HIS A 255 5.32 -2.16 -22.64
N TYR A 256 5.27 -2.70 -21.42
CA TYR A 256 5.61 -1.98 -20.19
C TYR A 256 7.03 -1.39 -20.21
N ALA A 257 8.05 -2.14 -20.64
CA ALA A 257 9.42 -1.63 -20.66
C ALA A 257 9.58 -0.36 -21.52
N ALA A 258 8.92 -0.32 -22.67
CA ALA A 258 9.00 0.78 -23.62
C ALA A 258 8.12 1.97 -23.20
N GLN A 259 6.93 1.70 -22.67
CA GLN A 259 5.87 2.72 -22.55
C GLN A 259 5.54 3.15 -21.11
N ARG A 260 6.06 2.51 -20.06
CA ARG A 260 5.70 2.85 -18.64
C ARG A 260 5.97 4.29 -18.20
N ASN A 261 6.79 5.02 -18.95
CA ASN A 261 7.12 6.41 -18.64
C ASN A 261 6.24 7.40 -19.41
N ASP A 262 5.47 6.92 -20.40
CA ASP A 262 4.65 7.72 -21.28
C ASP A 262 3.21 7.88 -20.72
N PRO A 263 2.81 9.09 -20.27
CA PRO A 263 1.50 9.32 -19.69
C PRO A 263 0.32 9.10 -20.66
N ASP A 264 0.52 9.30 -21.98
CA ASP A 264 -0.54 9.09 -22.98
C ASP A 264 -0.77 7.59 -23.25
N ALA A 265 0.29 6.77 -23.18
CA ALA A 265 0.17 5.32 -23.34
C ALA A 265 -0.47 4.65 -22.12
N ASP A 266 -0.29 5.23 -20.92
CA ASP A 266 -0.74 4.71 -19.62
C ASP A 266 -0.46 3.19 -19.45
N CYS A 267 0.69 2.75 -19.98
CA CYS A 267 1.13 1.37 -19.98
C CYS A 267 1.71 0.98 -18.61
N VAL A 268 0.87 1.04 -17.58
CA VAL A 268 1.19 0.74 -16.18
C VAL A 268 0.13 -0.17 -15.58
N SER A 269 0.42 -0.82 -14.45
CA SER A 269 -0.53 -1.78 -13.86
C SER A 269 -1.71 -1.14 -13.14
N ARG A 270 -1.57 0.10 -12.66
CA ARG A 270 -2.51 0.76 -11.74
C ARG A 270 -2.91 -0.11 -10.53
N LEU A 271 -2.02 -1.01 -10.10
CA LEU A 271 -2.31 -1.92 -8.99
C LEU A 271 -2.00 -1.31 -7.60
N SER A 272 -1.43 -0.11 -7.53
CA SER A 272 -0.99 0.46 -6.25
C SER A 272 -2.11 0.66 -5.23
N PRO A 273 -3.35 1.08 -5.56
CA PRO A 273 -4.44 1.13 -4.60
C PRO A 273 -4.78 -0.24 -4.01
N TYR A 274 -4.85 -1.27 -4.86
CA TYR A 274 -5.18 -2.63 -4.45
C TYR A 274 -4.07 -3.28 -3.62
N LEU A 275 -2.81 -3.01 -3.94
CA LEU A 275 -1.65 -3.44 -3.14
C LEU A 275 -1.58 -2.69 -1.80
N HIS A 276 -1.97 -1.42 -1.75
CA HIS A 276 -1.96 -0.60 -0.54
C HIS A 276 -3.00 -1.05 0.49
N PHE A 277 -4.25 -1.24 0.05
CA PHE A 277 -5.33 -1.71 0.91
C PHE A 277 -5.35 -3.24 1.07
N GLY A 278 -4.43 -3.95 0.41
CA GLY A 278 -4.27 -5.40 0.51
C GLY A 278 -5.38 -6.20 -0.16
N HIS A 279 -6.14 -5.61 -1.09
CA HIS A 279 -7.10 -6.29 -1.94
C HIS A 279 -6.44 -7.25 -2.94
N VAL A 280 -5.17 -7.03 -3.28
CA VAL A 280 -4.37 -7.95 -4.13
C VAL A 280 -3.02 -8.19 -3.47
N SER A 281 -2.54 -9.43 -3.51
CA SER A 281 -1.23 -9.81 -2.95
C SER A 281 -0.09 -9.56 -3.93
N ALA A 282 1.08 -9.15 -3.43
CA ALA A 282 2.30 -9.14 -4.25
C ALA A 282 2.66 -10.53 -4.79
N HIS A 283 2.35 -11.60 -4.03
CA HIS A 283 2.53 -12.99 -4.48
C HIS A 283 1.58 -13.35 -5.62
N GLU A 284 0.35 -12.85 -5.58
CA GLU A 284 -0.66 -13.07 -6.62
C GLU A 284 -0.27 -12.35 -7.92
N VAL A 285 0.20 -11.10 -7.81
CA VAL A 285 0.73 -10.35 -8.96
C VAL A 285 1.94 -11.05 -9.57
N PHE A 286 2.89 -11.48 -8.73
CA PHE A 286 4.06 -12.23 -9.19
C PHE A 286 3.66 -13.53 -9.89
N ALA A 287 2.73 -14.30 -9.32
CA ALA A 287 2.24 -15.55 -9.91
C ALA A 287 1.60 -15.29 -11.29
N ALA A 288 0.74 -14.27 -11.43
CA ALA A 288 0.11 -13.95 -12.70
C ALA A 288 1.14 -13.55 -13.79
N VAL A 289 2.18 -12.80 -13.43
CA VAL A 289 3.28 -12.47 -14.35
C VAL A 289 4.10 -13.70 -14.70
N ALA A 290 4.45 -14.53 -13.71
CA ALA A 290 5.22 -15.74 -13.92
C ALA A 290 4.47 -16.73 -14.84
N ASP A 291 3.16 -16.89 -14.64
CA ASP A 291 2.31 -17.74 -15.47
C ASP A 291 2.26 -17.24 -16.92
N ALA A 292 2.08 -15.93 -17.12
CA ALA A 292 2.07 -15.34 -18.47
C ALA A 292 3.40 -15.45 -19.21
N GLU A 293 4.52 -15.46 -18.47
CA GLU A 293 5.87 -15.62 -19.02
C GLU A 293 6.30 -17.09 -19.18
N GLY A 294 5.43 -18.05 -18.82
CA GLY A 294 5.78 -19.48 -18.79
C GLY A 294 7.00 -19.74 -17.91
N TRP A 295 7.09 -19.02 -16.79
CA TRP A 295 8.28 -18.97 -15.97
C TRP A 295 8.25 -20.02 -14.86
N THR A 296 9.44 -20.59 -14.58
CA THR A 296 9.67 -21.45 -13.43
C THR A 296 10.94 -20.98 -12.69
N PRO A 297 11.09 -21.28 -11.39
CA PRO A 297 12.29 -20.94 -10.63
C PRO A 297 13.62 -21.39 -11.27
N LEU A 298 13.59 -22.43 -12.10
CA LEU A 298 14.76 -22.95 -12.81
C LEU A 298 15.31 -21.99 -13.87
N ARG A 299 14.52 -20.99 -14.29
CA ARG A 299 14.95 -19.97 -15.25
C ARG A 299 15.78 -18.86 -14.63
N VAL A 300 15.85 -18.78 -13.29
CA VAL A 300 16.75 -17.85 -12.62
C VAL A 300 18.19 -18.15 -13.03
N SER A 301 18.89 -17.14 -13.53
CA SER A 301 20.23 -17.30 -14.08
C SER A 301 21.14 -16.14 -13.68
N GLY A 302 22.45 -16.43 -13.68
CA GLY A 302 23.47 -15.43 -13.38
C GLY A 302 23.73 -15.20 -11.89
N PRO A 303 24.85 -14.53 -11.57
CA PRO A 303 25.28 -14.29 -10.19
C PRO A 303 24.38 -13.27 -9.47
N PRO A 304 24.37 -13.28 -8.12
CA PRO A 304 23.68 -12.27 -7.31
C PRO A 304 24.41 -10.92 -7.27
N ASP A 305 24.50 -10.28 -8.44
CA ASP A 305 25.22 -9.03 -8.68
C ASP A 305 24.32 -7.78 -8.71
N GLY A 306 23.01 -7.96 -8.55
CA GLY A 306 22.05 -6.85 -8.50
C GLY A 306 21.82 -6.18 -9.84
N ARG A 307 22.04 -6.92 -10.95
CA ARG A 307 21.58 -6.54 -12.29
C ARG A 307 20.07 -6.34 -12.33
N ARG A 308 19.60 -5.46 -13.23
CA ARG A 308 18.17 -5.19 -13.42
C ARG A 308 17.50 -6.12 -14.43
N ARG A 309 18.31 -6.84 -15.22
CA ARG A 309 17.87 -7.61 -16.40
C ARG A 309 18.61 -8.93 -16.48
N GLY A 310 17.93 -9.96 -16.97
CA GLY A 310 18.44 -11.29 -17.24
C GLY A 310 18.63 -12.16 -15.99
N TRP A 311 18.29 -11.67 -14.79
CA TRP A 311 18.37 -12.52 -13.59
C TRP A 311 17.15 -13.43 -13.48
N TRP A 312 15.97 -12.91 -13.76
CA TRP A 312 14.73 -13.69 -13.75
C TRP A 312 14.67 -14.64 -14.94
N GLY A 313 15.22 -14.26 -16.09
CA GLY A 313 15.10 -15.03 -17.33
C GLY A 313 13.71 -14.89 -17.95
N MET A 314 13.04 -13.76 -17.73
CA MET A 314 11.74 -13.37 -18.32
C MET A 314 11.95 -12.31 -19.42
N SER A 315 10.86 -11.89 -20.08
CA SER A 315 10.86 -10.77 -21.01
C SER A 315 11.39 -9.48 -20.36
N GLU A 316 11.91 -8.56 -21.19
CA GLU A 316 12.37 -7.24 -20.71
C GLU A 316 11.28 -6.48 -19.96
N SER A 317 10.04 -6.57 -20.44
CA SER A 317 8.90 -5.91 -19.82
C SER A 317 8.50 -6.53 -18.48
N ALA A 318 8.52 -7.86 -18.37
CA ALA A 318 8.31 -8.54 -17.09
C ALA A 318 9.40 -8.20 -16.08
N GLU A 319 10.67 -8.24 -16.46
CA GLU A 319 11.77 -7.88 -15.55
C GLU A 319 11.73 -6.40 -15.14
N ALA A 320 11.37 -5.50 -16.06
CA ALA A 320 11.17 -4.09 -15.75
C ALA A 320 10.02 -3.86 -14.75
N PHE A 321 8.93 -4.62 -14.88
CA PHE A 321 7.80 -4.57 -13.95
C PHE A 321 8.15 -5.18 -12.58
N LEU A 322 8.82 -6.33 -12.56
CA LEU A 322 9.27 -6.97 -11.32
C LEU A 322 10.33 -6.13 -10.59
N ASP A 323 11.15 -5.34 -11.29
CA ASP A 323 11.99 -4.33 -10.63
C ASP A 323 11.14 -3.34 -9.82
N GLN A 324 9.96 -2.94 -10.31
CA GLN A 324 9.07 -2.06 -9.54
C GLN A 324 8.37 -2.81 -8.40
N LEU A 325 7.76 -3.97 -8.68
CA LEU A 325 6.95 -4.73 -7.72
C LEU A 325 7.78 -5.37 -6.60
N VAL A 326 8.94 -5.93 -6.93
CA VAL A 326 9.73 -6.79 -6.05
C VAL A 326 10.99 -6.08 -5.57
N THR A 327 11.59 -5.18 -6.36
CA THR A 327 12.75 -4.39 -5.89
C THR A 327 12.32 -3.08 -5.23
N TRP A 328 11.70 -2.15 -5.96
CA TRP A 328 11.42 -0.81 -5.44
C TRP A 328 10.36 -0.82 -4.34
N ARG A 329 9.28 -1.58 -4.53
CA ARG A 329 8.22 -1.65 -3.54
C ARG A 329 8.68 -2.34 -2.25
N GLU A 330 9.41 -3.45 -2.33
CA GLU A 330 9.91 -4.11 -1.12
C GLU A 330 11.04 -3.33 -0.45
N LEU A 331 11.87 -2.59 -1.20
CA LEU A 331 12.84 -1.67 -0.63
C LEU A 331 12.17 -0.64 0.29
N GLY A 332 11.04 -0.06 -0.13
CA GLY A 332 10.27 0.89 0.69
C GLY A 332 9.76 0.24 1.99
N HIS A 333 9.17 -0.94 1.90
CA HIS A 333 8.66 -1.68 3.07
C HIS A 333 9.77 -2.12 4.03
N LEU A 334 10.85 -2.72 3.52
CA LEU A 334 11.99 -3.16 4.32
C LEU A 334 12.68 -1.99 5.01
N PHE A 335 12.80 -0.85 4.32
CA PHE A 335 13.32 0.36 4.94
C PHE A 335 12.41 0.85 6.07
N ALA A 336 11.10 0.93 5.84
CA ALA A 336 10.14 1.34 6.86
C ALA A 336 10.10 0.40 8.08
N ALA A 337 10.27 -0.92 7.87
CA ALA A 337 10.33 -1.91 8.94
C ALA A 337 11.60 -1.81 9.81
N ARG A 338 12.65 -1.13 9.33
CA ARG A 338 13.95 -1.03 10.00
C ARG A 338 14.30 0.38 10.48
N VAL A 339 13.62 1.40 9.94
CA VAL A 339 13.89 2.81 10.26
C VAL A 339 12.62 3.43 10.83
N GLU A 340 12.54 3.49 12.16
CA GLU A 340 11.34 3.98 12.88
C GLU A 340 10.87 5.36 12.39
N ALA A 341 11.81 6.30 12.24
CA ALA A 341 11.53 7.66 11.81
C ALA A 341 11.59 7.86 10.28
N TYR A 342 11.34 6.82 9.46
CA TYR A 342 11.48 6.88 7.99
C TYR A 342 10.65 7.98 7.31
N ARG A 343 9.61 8.48 8.00
CA ARG A 343 8.71 9.56 7.56
C ARG A 343 9.19 10.96 7.96
N ARG A 344 10.28 11.10 8.73
CA ARG A 344 10.82 12.38 9.21
C ARG A 344 12.02 12.83 8.40
N TRP A 345 12.21 14.14 8.25
CA TRP A 345 13.33 14.76 7.52
C TRP A 345 14.70 14.17 7.91
N GLU A 346 14.90 13.91 9.19
CA GLU A 346 16.15 13.42 9.78
C GLU A 346 16.57 12.05 9.24
N SER A 347 15.62 11.27 8.70
CA SER A 347 15.90 9.98 8.07
C SER A 347 16.44 10.08 6.64
N LEU A 348 16.63 11.29 6.09
CA LEU A 348 17.34 11.50 4.84
C LEU A 348 18.85 11.26 5.00
N PRO A 349 19.52 10.76 3.94
CA PRO A 349 20.98 10.64 3.93
C PRO A 349 21.66 11.96 4.30
N ALA A 350 22.76 11.89 5.07
CA ALA A 350 23.47 13.08 5.53
C ALA A 350 23.91 14.00 4.38
N TRP A 351 24.39 13.43 3.26
CA TRP A 351 24.79 14.20 2.08
C TRP A 351 23.64 15.00 1.46
N ALA A 352 22.43 14.42 1.47
CA ALA A 352 21.25 15.02 0.89
C ALA A 352 20.75 16.18 1.76
N ARG A 353 20.72 15.98 3.08
CA ARG A 353 20.39 17.06 4.02
C ARG A 353 21.39 18.20 3.91
N ALA A 354 22.68 17.91 3.92
CA ALA A 354 23.72 18.94 3.85
C ALA A 354 23.61 19.81 2.59
N THR A 355 23.42 19.20 1.41
CA THR A 355 23.30 19.97 0.16
C THR A 355 21.99 20.77 0.10
N LEU A 356 20.88 20.23 0.58
CA LEU A 356 19.59 20.96 0.57
C LEU A 356 19.58 22.13 1.56
N GLU A 357 20.18 21.97 2.74
CA GLU A 357 20.29 23.05 3.74
C GLU A 357 21.27 24.14 3.25
N ALA A 358 22.36 23.78 2.56
CA ALA A 358 23.29 24.75 1.97
C ALA A 358 22.64 25.64 0.89
N HIS A 359 21.62 25.13 0.20
CA HIS A 359 20.87 25.84 -0.83
C HIS A 359 19.50 26.37 -0.32
N ALA A 360 19.25 26.33 0.99
CA ALA A 360 17.97 26.75 1.56
C ALA A 360 17.71 28.26 1.42
N ALA A 361 18.75 29.07 1.22
CA ALA A 361 18.65 30.52 1.03
C ALA A 361 18.66 30.96 -0.44
N ASP A 362 18.79 30.04 -1.39
CA ASP A 362 18.81 30.37 -2.82
C ASP A 362 17.51 31.09 -3.23
N PRO A 363 17.55 32.10 -4.12
CA PRO A 363 16.34 32.72 -4.63
C PRO A 363 15.46 31.72 -5.39
N ARG A 364 14.14 31.71 -5.09
CA ARG A 364 13.16 30.88 -5.79
C ARG A 364 12.45 31.72 -6.85
N PRO A 365 12.49 31.34 -8.14
CA PRO A 365 11.78 32.10 -9.18
C PRO A 365 10.26 32.12 -8.97
N TRP A 366 9.71 31.06 -8.37
CA TRP A 366 8.32 30.98 -7.92
C TRP A 366 8.28 30.36 -6.53
N CYS A 367 7.37 30.83 -5.69
CA CYS A 367 7.12 30.26 -4.36
C CYS A 367 5.60 30.16 -4.16
N TYR A 368 5.10 28.94 -3.97
CA TYR A 368 3.67 28.66 -3.81
C TYR A 368 3.39 28.11 -2.42
N ASP A 369 2.24 28.50 -1.86
CA ASP A 369 1.69 27.87 -0.66
C ASP A 369 1.00 26.54 -1.01
N ILE A 370 0.62 25.80 0.04
CA ILE A 370 -0.05 24.50 -0.11
C ILE A 370 -1.38 24.62 -0.86
N ASP A 371 -2.12 25.71 -0.68
CA ASP A 371 -3.43 25.90 -1.33
C ASP A 371 -3.28 26.08 -2.85
N ALA A 372 -2.26 26.84 -3.29
CA ALA A 372 -1.93 27.01 -4.69
C ALA A 372 -1.47 25.71 -5.33
N PHE A 373 -0.68 24.92 -4.60
CA PHE A 373 -0.34 23.57 -5.04
C PHE A 373 -1.58 22.68 -5.11
N GLU A 374 -2.37 22.58 -4.05
CA GLU A 374 -3.55 21.70 -3.97
C GLU A 374 -4.54 21.97 -5.11
N GLY A 375 -4.83 23.26 -5.35
CA GLY A 375 -5.75 23.71 -6.38
C GLY A 375 -5.17 23.79 -7.80
N ALA A 376 -3.96 23.29 -8.04
CA ALA A 376 -3.30 23.29 -9.34
C ALA A 376 -3.21 24.71 -9.97
N ARG A 377 -2.76 25.69 -9.17
CA ARG A 377 -2.65 27.12 -9.52
C ARG A 377 -1.19 27.58 -9.69
N THR A 378 -0.33 26.73 -10.23
CA THR A 378 1.05 27.10 -10.58
C THR A 378 1.13 27.69 -11.99
N HIS A 379 2.26 28.31 -12.32
CA HIS A 379 2.55 28.75 -13.69
C HIS A 379 2.73 27.59 -14.69
N ASP A 380 2.91 26.36 -14.20
CA ASP A 380 3.29 25.20 -15.02
C ASP A 380 2.06 24.33 -15.36
N PRO A 381 1.63 24.31 -16.64
CA PRO A 381 0.44 23.57 -17.04
C PRO A 381 0.60 22.05 -16.91
N LEU A 382 1.81 21.51 -17.07
CA LEU A 382 2.06 20.07 -16.91
C LEU A 382 2.00 19.67 -15.43
N TRP A 383 2.57 20.49 -14.55
CA TRP A 383 2.47 20.25 -13.10
C TRP A 383 1.01 20.31 -12.64
N ASN A 384 0.28 21.34 -13.09
CA ASN A 384 -1.14 21.50 -12.77
C ASN A 384 -1.98 20.31 -13.25
N ALA A 385 -1.70 19.78 -14.45
CA ALA A 385 -2.36 18.59 -14.96
C ALA A 385 -2.11 17.35 -14.08
N ALA A 386 -0.87 17.17 -13.63
CA ALA A 386 -0.51 16.08 -12.73
C ALA A 386 -1.20 16.17 -11.37
N GLN A 387 -1.29 17.38 -10.81
CA GLN A 387 -2.04 17.63 -9.59
C GLN A 387 -3.55 17.38 -9.76
N ARG A 388 -4.14 17.81 -10.88
CA ARG A 388 -5.56 17.54 -11.16
C ARG A 388 -5.86 16.06 -11.31
N GLN A 389 -4.93 15.28 -11.89
CA GLN A 389 -5.06 13.82 -11.91
C GLN A 389 -5.11 13.25 -10.49
N LEU A 390 -4.20 13.67 -9.60
CA LEU A 390 -4.17 13.24 -8.21
C LEU A 390 -5.49 13.56 -7.48
N VAL A 391 -5.96 14.80 -7.59
CA VAL A 391 -7.20 15.25 -6.96
C VAL A 391 -8.41 14.49 -7.50
N ARG A 392 -8.54 14.35 -8.83
CA ARG A 392 -9.73 13.74 -9.46
C ARG A 392 -9.77 12.22 -9.35
N GLU A 393 -8.63 11.55 -9.51
CA GLU A 393 -8.58 10.08 -9.64
C GLU A 393 -7.97 9.38 -8.42
N GLY A 394 -7.35 10.12 -7.51
CA GLY A 394 -6.61 9.54 -6.39
C GLY A 394 -5.33 8.82 -6.80
N ARG A 395 -4.81 9.13 -7.99
CA ARG A 395 -3.54 8.62 -8.49
C ARG A 395 -2.84 9.67 -9.34
N ILE A 396 -1.53 9.51 -9.48
CA ILE A 396 -0.69 10.31 -10.37
C ILE A 396 0.20 9.36 -11.18
N HIS A 397 0.33 9.59 -12.48
CA HIS A 397 1.21 8.78 -13.32
C HIS A 397 2.64 8.80 -12.77
N ASN A 398 3.30 7.65 -12.63
CA ASN A 398 4.55 7.53 -11.85
C ASN A 398 5.67 8.45 -12.34
N TYR A 399 5.84 8.61 -13.66
CA TYR A 399 6.84 9.54 -14.21
C TYR A 399 6.55 10.99 -13.82
N LEU A 400 5.26 11.36 -13.82
CA LEU A 400 4.81 12.70 -13.43
C LEU A 400 4.81 12.88 -11.92
N ARG A 401 4.69 11.82 -11.11
CA ARG A 401 4.86 11.87 -9.64
C ARG A 401 6.25 12.35 -9.25
N MET A 402 7.28 11.87 -9.96
CA MET A 402 8.66 12.36 -9.77
C MET A 402 8.78 13.83 -10.12
N LEU A 403 8.25 14.26 -11.28
CA LEU A 403 8.26 15.66 -11.69
C LEU A 403 7.51 16.53 -10.67
N TRP A 404 6.31 16.11 -10.27
CA TRP A 404 5.42 16.77 -9.32
C TRP A 404 6.15 17.10 -8.01
N GLY A 405 6.82 16.11 -7.41
CA GLY A 405 7.58 16.31 -6.19
C GLY A 405 8.79 17.21 -6.40
N LYS A 406 9.53 17.04 -7.50
CA LYS A 406 10.71 17.88 -7.80
C LYS A 406 10.33 19.35 -7.97
N LYS A 407 9.16 19.64 -8.51
CA LYS A 407 8.65 20.99 -8.67
C LYS A 407 8.13 21.60 -7.37
N ILE A 408 7.49 20.81 -6.50
CA ILE A 408 7.18 21.28 -5.14
C ILE A 408 8.47 21.67 -4.41
N LEU A 409 9.53 20.86 -4.50
CA LEU A 409 10.84 21.23 -3.93
C LEU A 409 11.41 22.53 -4.52
N GLU A 410 11.29 22.71 -5.83
CA GLU A 410 11.79 23.92 -6.52
C GLU A 410 11.03 25.19 -6.15
N TRP A 411 9.73 25.06 -5.85
CA TRP A 411 8.81 26.19 -5.67
C TRP A 411 8.28 26.34 -4.25
N SER A 412 8.98 25.79 -3.26
CA SER A 412 8.73 26.04 -1.83
C SER A 412 9.84 26.87 -1.21
N ALA A 413 9.49 27.66 -0.19
CA ALA A 413 10.45 28.53 0.50
C ALA A 413 11.57 27.74 1.19
N HIS A 414 11.29 26.51 1.62
CA HIS A 414 12.26 25.64 2.29
C HIS A 414 12.06 24.16 1.91
N PRO A 415 13.12 23.34 1.79
CA PRO A 415 12.96 21.91 1.48
C PRO A 415 12.15 21.11 2.52
N ARG A 416 12.16 21.54 3.79
CA ARG A 416 11.30 20.95 4.84
C ARG A 416 9.82 21.25 4.62
N GLU A 417 9.50 22.45 4.15
CA GLU A 417 8.14 22.83 3.78
C GLU A 417 7.67 22.05 2.56
N ALA A 418 8.53 21.92 1.54
CA ALA A 418 8.26 21.07 0.38
C ALA A 418 7.93 19.63 0.78
N LEU A 419 8.67 19.07 1.75
CA LEU A 419 8.41 17.72 2.27
C LEU A 419 7.03 17.64 2.93
N ALA A 420 6.69 18.61 3.78
CA ALA A 420 5.40 18.66 4.45
C ALA A 420 4.25 18.77 3.44
N THR A 421 4.37 19.66 2.45
CA THR A 421 3.40 19.83 1.35
C THR A 421 3.23 18.54 0.55
N MET A 422 4.32 17.87 0.16
CA MET A 422 4.23 16.61 -0.57
C MET A 422 3.52 15.52 0.23
N ILE A 423 3.82 15.38 1.52
CA ILE A 423 3.16 14.40 2.38
C ILE A 423 1.67 14.72 2.52
N ALA A 424 1.32 15.97 2.81
CA ALA A 424 -0.07 16.39 3.00
C ALA A 424 -0.92 16.12 1.75
N LEU A 425 -0.46 16.57 0.58
CA LEU A 425 -1.19 16.38 -0.68
C LEU A 425 -1.29 14.90 -1.07
N ASN A 426 -0.20 14.15 -0.90
CA ASN A 426 -0.18 12.74 -1.24
C ASN A 426 -1.10 11.92 -0.32
N ASP A 427 -1.02 12.14 0.99
CA ASP A 427 -1.75 11.34 1.98
C ASP A 427 -3.24 11.70 2.03
N ARG A 428 -3.61 12.94 1.68
CA ARG A 428 -5.02 13.36 1.50
C ARG A 428 -5.65 12.76 0.26
N TRP A 429 -5.01 12.91 -0.91
CA TRP A 429 -5.65 12.64 -2.19
C TRP A 429 -5.38 11.26 -2.77
N ALA A 430 -4.19 10.68 -2.58
CA ALA A 430 -3.83 9.42 -3.21
C ALA A 430 -4.52 8.22 -2.54
N LEU A 431 -5.09 7.31 -3.33
CA LEU A 431 -5.53 6.01 -2.85
C LEU A 431 -4.36 5.18 -2.33
N ASP A 432 -3.16 5.32 -2.93
CA ASP A 432 -1.93 4.65 -2.50
C ASP A 432 -1.05 5.46 -1.52
N GLY A 433 -1.62 6.53 -0.94
CA GLY A 433 -0.96 7.38 0.06
C GLY A 433 -0.77 6.71 1.42
N ARG A 434 -0.05 7.35 2.35
CA ARG A 434 0.21 6.85 3.73
C ARG A 434 0.93 5.50 3.78
N ASP A 435 1.66 5.21 2.73
CA ASP A 435 2.29 3.92 2.45
C ASP A 435 3.82 4.03 2.50
N PRO A 436 4.55 3.01 2.99
CA PRO A 436 6.02 2.97 2.88
C PRO A 436 6.56 3.37 1.50
N ASN A 437 5.87 3.00 0.41
CA ASN A 437 6.26 3.34 -0.95
C ASN A 437 6.01 4.80 -1.29
N SER A 438 4.91 5.37 -0.81
CA SER A 438 4.62 6.80 -0.92
C SER A 438 5.72 7.63 -0.25
N TYR A 439 6.12 7.28 0.98
CA TYR A 439 7.23 7.94 1.66
C TYR A 439 8.58 7.66 0.99
N ALA A 440 8.84 6.44 0.51
CA ALA A 440 10.07 6.16 -0.25
C ALA A 440 10.17 7.02 -1.52
N GLY A 441 9.07 7.16 -2.26
CA GLY A 441 8.99 7.99 -3.46
C GLY A 441 9.12 9.49 -3.17
N ILE A 442 8.44 10.00 -2.15
CA ILE A 442 8.60 11.40 -1.70
C ILE A 442 10.04 11.65 -1.26
N PHE A 443 10.62 10.80 -0.41
CA PHE A 443 11.99 11.02 0.07
C PHE A 443 13.06 10.80 -1.01
N TRP A 444 12.76 10.06 -2.08
CA TRP A 444 13.60 10.01 -3.27
C TRP A 444 13.71 11.38 -3.96
N VAL A 445 12.66 12.21 -3.89
CA VAL A 445 12.71 13.60 -4.35
C VAL A 445 13.81 14.39 -3.63
N PHE A 446 14.14 14.01 -2.39
CA PHE A 446 15.18 14.63 -1.59
C PHE A 446 16.50 13.86 -1.58
N GLY A 447 16.65 12.79 -2.38
CA GLY A 447 17.91 12.05 -2.52
C GLY A 447 17.97 10.68 -1.82
N ARG A 448 16.90 10.22 -1.17
CA ARG A 448 16.86 8.84 -0.66
C ARG A 448 16.93 7.84 -1.83
N PHE A 449 17.76 6.80 -1.67
CA PHE A 449 18.01 5.76 -2.67
C PHE A 449 18.54 6.25 -4.03
N ASP A 450 18.92 7.52 -4.15
CA ASP A 450 19.59 8.08 -5.33
C ASP A 450 21.04 8.44 -5.00
N ARG A 451 21.79 8.81 -6.03
CA ARG A 451 23.15 9.35 -5.92
C ARG A 451 23.15 10.88 -6.06
N GLY A 452 24.28 11.50 -5.75
CA GLY A 452 24.51 12.91 -6.06
C GLY A 452 24.55 13.18 -7.58
N TRP A 453 24.07 14.36 -7.96
CA TRP A 453 24.06 14.91 -9.32
C TRP A 453 24.86 16.22 -9.36
N PRO A 454 25.20 16.75 -10.55
CA PRO A 454 25.80 18.07 -10.68
C PRO A 454 24.99 19.12 -9.92
N GLU A 455 25.69 19.99 -9.20
CA GLU A 455 25.11 20.96 -8.28
C GLU A 455 24.36 22.06 -9.03
N ARG A 456 23.18 22.43 -8.54
CA ARG A 456 22.33 23.48 -9.11
C ARG A 456 21.68 24.28 -7.98
N ALA A 457 21.36 25.55 -8.27
CA ALA A 457 20.58 26.36 -7.34
C ALA A 457 19.28 25.65 -6.91
N VAL A 458 18.87 25.86 -5.66
CA VAL A 458 17.74 25.24 -4.96
C VAL A 458 17.91 23.75 -4.69
N PHE A 459 18.28 22.95 -5.69
CA PHE A 459 18.40 21.50 -5.57
C PHE A 459 19.69 21.02 -4.91
N GLY A 460 20.74 21.84 -4.94
CA GLY A 460 22.11 21.40 -4.67
C GLY A 460 22.45 20.20 -5.54
N ARG A 461 22.92 19.12 -4.91
CA ARG A 461 23.30 17.86 -5.58
C ARG A 461 22.18 16.83 -5.70
N VAL A 462 20.95 17.17 -5.32
CA VAL A 462 19.80 16.30 -5.56
C VAL A 462 19.39 16.38 -7.04
N ARG A 463 18.97 15.25 -7.62
CA ARG A 463 18.51 15.21 -9.01
C ARG A 463 17.42 16.27 -9.27
N SER A 464 17.61 17.16 -10.23
CA SER A 464 16.57 18.09 -10.71
C SER A 464 15.72 17.50 -11.85
N MET A 465 14.48 17.95 -12.01
CA MET A 465 13.64 17.67 -13.19
C MET A 465 13.01 18.97 -13.72
N SER A 466 12.83 19.06 -15.04
CA SER A 466 12.21 20.21 -15.70
C SER A 466 11.03 19.78 -16.55
N SER A 467 9.93 20.52 -16.47
CA SER A 467 8.71 20.23 -17.22
C SER A 467 8.93 20.35 -18.72
N GLU A 468 9.72 21.32 -19.18
CA GLU A 468 10.10 21.46 -20.59
C GLU A 468 10.80 20.21 -21.14
N ARG A 469 11.85 19.71 -20.47
CA ARG A 469 12.51 18.47 -20.89
C ARG A 469 11.60 17.25 -20.79
N THR A 470 10.70 17.22 -19.80
CA THR A 470 9.69 16.15 -19.71
C THR A 470 8.76 16.18 -20.92
N ALA A 471 8.25 17.35 -21.29
CA ALA A 471 7.35 17.52 -22.44
C ALA A 471 8.01 17.18 -23.79
N ARG A 472 9.33 17.28 -23.90
CA ARG A 472 10.08 16.80 -25.08
C ARG A 472 10.35 15.29 -25.07
N LYS A 473 10.19 14.61 -23.93
CA LYS A 473 10.60 13.21 -23.74
C LYS A 473 9.42 12.23 -23.79
N VAL A 474 8.23 12.65 -23.39
CA VAL A 474 7.04 11.79 -23.30
C VAL A 474 5.87 12.43 -24.02
N ALA A 475 4.92 11.63 -24.50
CA ALA A 475 3.70 12.15 -25.10
C ALA A 475 2.78 12.68 -23.98
N LEU A 476 2.16 13.83 -24.24
CA LEU A 476 1.35 14.55 -23.25
C LEU A 476 0.06 15.12 -23.85
N ARG A 477 -0.27 14.79 -25.10
CA ARG A 477 -1.39 15.41 -25.80
C ARG A 477 -2.70 14.99 -25.13
N GLU A 478 -2.90 13.70 -24.98
CA GLU A 478 -4.13 13.15 -24.38
C GLU A 478 -4.17 13.45 -22.88
N TYR A 479 -3.01 13.39 -22.22
CA TYR A 479 -2.87 13.72 -20.82
C TYR A 479 -3.26 15.18 -20.52
N LEU A 480 -2.74 16.14 -21.30
CA LEU A 480 -3.07 17.55 -21.13
C LEU A 480 -4.49 17.87 -21.61
N ALA A 481 -5.04 17.15 -22.59
CA ALA A 481 -6.45 17.29 -22.95
C ALA A 481 -7.38 16.88 -21.79
N ARG A 482 -7.04 15.80 -21.09
CA ARG A 482 -7.84 15.26 -19.98
C ARG A 482 -7.70 16.04 -18.67
N TYR A 483 -6.50 16.49 -18.34
CA TYR A 483 -6.19 17.12 -17.05
C TYR A 483 -5.72 18.57 -17.14
N GLY A 484 -5.63 19.14 -18.34
CA GLY A 484 -5.40 20.56 -18.57
C GLY A 484 -6.52 21.45 -18.02
N PRO A 485 -6.40 22.78 -18.15
CA PRO A 485 -7.51 23.67 -17.84
C PRO A 485 -8.72 23.26 -18.68
N ALA A 486 -9.91 23.23 -18.08
CA ALA A 486 -11.12 23.11 -18.87
C ALA A 486 -11.14 24.30 -19.84
N SER A 487 -11.34 24.06 -21.13
CA SER A 487 -11.59 25.16 -22.07
C SER A 487 -12.72 26.02 -21.48
N PRO A 488 -12.56 27.36 -21.42
CA PRO A 488 -13.72 28.21 -21.16
C PRO A 488 -14.78 27.81 -22.19
N GLN A 489 -15.95 27.38 -21.73
CA GLN A 489 -17.08 27.19 -22.62
C GLN A 489 -17.30 28.52 -23.35
N ALA A 490 -17.24 28.48 -24.67
CA ALA A 490 -17.48 29.63 -25.55
C ALA A 490 -18.95 30.04 -25.53
#